data_AF-A8FYD5-F1
#
_entry.id   AF-A8FYD5-F1
#
_cell.length_a   1.000
_cell.length_b   1.000
_cell.length_c   1.000
_cell.angle_alpha   90.00
_cell.angle_beta   90.00
_cell.angle_gamma   90.00
#
_symmetry.space_group_name_H-M   'P 1'
#
loop_
_entity.id
_entity.type
_entity.pdbx_description
1 polymer ?
#
loop_
_entity_poly.entity_id
_entity_poly.type
_entity_poly.pdbx_seq_one_letter_code
_entity_poly.pdbx_strand_id
1 'polypeptide(L)'
;MVISNTGHGTELSRQFAHHLTPVFLSVETWRLSQCHFSVIYFIYFKIVVLMNKKQALSAVLILIVTLVLGGTLLEDSSLFLRLLFGLSLGFALAKGSIGFAGSVNRAYRRGSTQLLQTLMLMFVVTAVINAGLLLNSDINHYDLWVNPINLGLLLGGVMFGAGMSLSSCCATGVMVELVSDVPRALTTLLFFGAGVFIGFPLQATQSWITTTAFSSASFTGKGVYLPDLFSWGPLNGYFMAVLMTMILAGIVVFCAKKYENYRRANGSFLGVDGEIARQKMTARGTEQGFTLLSIDSYRQWLGNLWEMKTTALVIALIFGVMMMSTGAGWGASTPFGIWFAKGLMAFGVSVDDIANFTHRPTAMFTTPFFSHGISVQNFAIMLGALVAVLFMGKFAFSFKLNHSPKQFALFALGGLLMGLGTRFANGCNVGALFTPIANLSLSGWIYLIFLLVGGVIGNRFHQAVVK
;
A
#
# COMPACT_ATOMS: atom_id res chain seq x y z
N MET A 1 -74.26 31.08 41.75
CA MET A 1 -74.24 29.74 41.12
C MET A 1 -72.94 29.07 41.51
N VAL A 2 -72.91 28.33 42.62
CA VAL A 2 -73.30 26.89 42.73
C VAL A 2 -72.11 26.00 42.33
N ILE A 3 -71.42 25.52 43.38
CA ILE A 3 -70.90 24.15 43.63
C ILE A 3 -69.44 24.07 44.11
N SER A 4 -69.35 23.51 45.31
CA SER A 4 -68.25 22.96 46.09
C SER A 4 -67.74 21.61 45.58
N ASN A 5 -66.48 21.27 45.87
CA ASN A 5 -66.00 19.95 46.32
C ASN A 5 -64.49 20.09 46.65
N THR A 6 -64.02 20.14 47.90
CA THR A 6 -63.83 19.10 48.94
C THR A 6 -62.83 17.98 48.61
N GLY A 7 -61.88 17.76 49.52
CA GLY A 7 -61.06 16.55 49.70
C GLY A 7 -59.56 16.88 49.83
N HIS A 8 -59.04 17.14 51.05
CA HIS A 8 -58.31 16.17 51.91
C HIS A 8 -57.00 15.67 51.27
N GLY A 9 -55.82 15.74 51.87
CA GLY A 9 -55.38 16.12 53.22
C GLY A 9 -53.89 15.76 53.37
N THR A 10 -53.26 16.40 54.36
CA THR A 10 -52.13 15.91 55.18
C THR A 10 -50.78 15.60 54.50
N GLU A 11 -49.74 16.45 54.68
CA GLU A 11 -48.73 16.42 55.79
C GLU A 11 -47.49 15.61 55.33
N LEU A 12 -46.20 15.95 55.46
CA LEU A 12 -45.37 16.87 56.24
C LEU A 12 -44.20 17.31 55.31
N SER A 13 -43.87 18.59 55.14
CA SER A 13 -42.98 19.42 55.97
C SER A 13 -41.45 19.15 55.87
N ARG A 14 -40.71 20.23 55.51
CA ARG A 14 -39.30 20.56 55.86
C ARG A 14 -38.20 19.75 55.15
N GLN A 15 -37.07 20.28 54.70
CA GLN A 15 -36.33 21.56 54.71
C GLN A 15 -35.24 21.37 53.62
N PHE A 16 -34.86 22.35 52.79
CA PHE A 16 -33.70 23.25 52.94
C PHE A 16 -33.60 23.96 51.56
N ALA A 17 -33.88 25.25 51.43
CA ALA A 17 -32.97 26.38 51.62
C ALA A 17 -31.61 26.24 50.88
N HIS A 18 -31.45 26.90 49.73
CA HIS A 18 -30.62 28.12 49.60
C HIS A 18 -30.44 28.59 48.14
N HIS A 19 -30.70 29.89 47.96
CA HIS A 19 -30.13 30.86 47.01
C HIS A 19 -29.97 30.54 45.51
N LEU A 20 -30.89 31.14 44.73
CA LEU A 20 -30.61 31.64 43.39
C LEU A 20 -30.77 33.16 43.39
N THR A 21 -29.66 33.88 43.25
CA THR A 21 -29.63 35.23 42.65
C THR A 21 -28.65 35.20 41.47
N PRO A 22 -28.99 35.84 40.33
CA PRO A 22 -28.19 35.79 39.12
C PRO A 22 -27.14 36.91 39.14
N VAL A 23 -25.88 36.56 38.87
CA VAL A 23 -24.84 37.56 38.58
C VAL A 23 -24.48 37.47 37.11
N PHE A 24 -24.72 38.59 36.43
CA PHE A 24 -24.27 38.94 35.09
C PHE A 24 -22.81 38.52 34.84
N LEU A 25 -22.58 37.78 33.75
CA LEU A 25 -21.27 37.63 33.13
C LEU A 25 -21.40 37.94 31.63
N SER A 26 -20.34 38.58 31.13
CA SER A 26 -20.22 39.46 29.98
C SER A 26 -20.50 38.85 28.60
N VAL A 27 -20.85 39.76 27.69
CA VAL A 27 -21.29 39.59 26.29
C VAL A 27 -20.20 39.09 25.32
N GLU A 28 -19.12 38.47 25.79
CA GLU A 28 -17.95 38.16 24.94
C GLU A 28 -17.66 36.65 24.73
N THR A 29 -18.64 35.79 25.02
CA THR A 29 -18.56 34.34 24.79
C THR A 29 -19.61 33.79 23.80
N TRP A 30 -20.40 34.67 23.17
CA TRP A 30 -21.52 34.29 22.30
C TRP A 30 -21.20 34.15 20.81
N ARG A 31 -19.91 34.13 20.42
CA ARG A 31 -19.48 33.95 19.01
C ARG A 31 -18.96 32.55 18.64
N LEU A 32 -19.01 31.55 19.54
CA LEU A 32 -18.45 30.21 19.27
C LEU A 32 -19.39 29.01 19.48
N SER A 33 -20.68 29.21 19.81
CA SER A 33 -21.57 28.09 20.17
C SER A 33 -22.80 27.89 19.26
N GLN A 34 -22.95 28.64 18.16
CA GLN A 34 -24.16 28.59 17.31
C GLN A 34 -23.96 27.97 15.90
N CYS A 35 -22.78 27.40 15.59
CA CYS A 35 -22.57 26.68 14.30
C CYS A 35 -22.71 25.14 14.39
N HIS A 36 -22.94 24.57 15.58
CA HIS A 36 -22.81 23.12 15.80
C HIS A 36 -24.11 22.31 15.84
N PHE A 37 -25.30 22.93 15.74
CA PHE A 37 -26.55 22.18 15.97
C PHE A 37 -27.49 22.00 14.76
N SER A 38 -27.21 22.61 13.59
CA SER A 38 -27.97 22.36 12.35
C SER A 38 -27.17 21.67 11.23
N VAL A 39 -25.84 21.58 11.36
CA VAL A 39 -24.97 20.94 10.37
C VAL A 39 -24.93 19.41 10.56
N ILE A 40 -25.18 18.91 11.78
CA ILE A 40 -25.13 17.48 12.08
C ILE A 40 -26.29 16.73 11.40
N TYR A 41 -27.52 17.25 11.44
CA TYR A 41 -28.63 16.56 10.76
C TYR A 41 -28.56 16.65 9.22
N PHE A 42 -28.04 17.74 8.66
CA PHE A 42 -27.86 17.88 7.20
C PHE A 42 -26.65 17.08 6.66
N ILE A 43 -25.63 16.81 7.49
CA ILE A 43 -24.52 15.91 7.16
C ILE A 43 -24.94 14.44 7.26
N TYR A 44 -25.90 14.09 8.13
CA TYR A 44 -26.32 12.69 8.32
C TYR A 44 -27.09 12.10 7.14
N PHE A 45 -27.77 12.91 6.32
CA PHE A 45 -28.45 12.42 5.10
C PHE A 45 -27.51 12.29 3.87
N LYS A 46 -26.29 12.83 3.95
CA LYS A 46 -25.28 12.80 2.87
C LYS A 46 -24.19 11.73 3.03
N ILE A 47 -24.39 10.78 3.94
CA ILE A 47 -23.63 9.51 4.00
C ILE A 47 -24.44 8.39 3.32
N VAL A 48 -25.14 8.76 2.25
CA VAL A 48 -25.42 7.85 1.15
C VAL A 48 -24.52 8.37 0.04
N VAL A 49 -23.46 7.64 -0.30
CA VAL A 49 -22.72 7.93 -1.54
C VAL A 49 -23.73 7.71 -2.66
N LEU A 50 -24.40 8.78 -3.07
CA LEU A 50 -25.16 8.81 -4.31
C LEU A 50 -24.11 8.52 -5.39
N MET A 51 -24.23 7.36 -6.03
CA MET A 51 -23.40 6.95 -7.14
C MET A 51 -23.26 8.14 -8.09
N ASN A 52 -22.04 8.66 -8.23
CA ASN A 52 -21.78 9.67 -9.24
C ASN A 52 -21.84 8.97 -10.59
N LYS A 53 -23.05 8.93 -11.18
CA LYS A 53 -23.35 8.16 -12.39
C LYS A 53 -22.38 8.49 -13.54
N LYS A 54 -21.97 9.76 -13.65
CA LYS A 54 -21.01 10.20 -14.66
C LYS A 54 -19.65 9.54 -14.45
N GLN A 55 -19.11 9.58 -13.23
CA GLN A 55 -17.83 8.93 -12.92
C GLN A 55 -17.90 7.41 -13.03
N ALA A 56 -18.99 6.79 -12.57
CA ALA A 56 -19.20 5.35 -12.72
C ALA A 56 -19.25 4.92 -14.20
N LEU A 57 -19.93 5.69 -15.06
CA LEU A 57 -19.96 5.46 -16.50
C LEU A 57 -18.57 5.63 -17.13
N SER A 58 -17.83 6.67 -16.74
CA SER A 58 -16.44 6.85 -17.18
C SER A 58 -15.55 5.69 -16.74
N ALA A 59 -15.73 5.15 -15.53
CA ALA A 59 -14.98 3.99 -15.04
C ALA A 59 -15.21 2.76 -15.93
N VAL A 60 -16.48 2.48 -16.25
CA VAL A 60 -16.86 1.37 -17.15
C VAL A 60 -16.28 1.59 -18.55
N LEU A 61 -16.40 2.80 -19.10
CA LEU A 61 -15.88 3.12 -20.43
C LEU A 61 -14.36 2.95 -20.48
N ILE A 62 -13.63 3.50 -19.51
CA ILE A 62 -12.16 3.37 -19.43
C ILE A 62 -11.77 1.90 -19.33
N LEU A 63 -12.47 1.12 -18.51
CA LEU A 63 -12.19 -0.32 -18.36
C LEU A 63 -12.42 -1.06 -19.69
N ILE A 64 -13.56 -0.86 -20.35
CA ILE A 64 -13.88 -1.52 -21.62
C ILE A 64 -12.86 -1.12 -22.69
N VAL A 65 -12.57 0.17 -22.84
CA VAL A 65 -11.59 0.66 -23.82
C VAL A 65 -10.21 0.08 -23.54
N THR A 66 -9.79 0.02 -22.28
CA THR A 66 -8.50 -0.57 -21.91
C THR A 66 -8.43 -2.06 -22.26
N LEU A 67 -9.50 -2.82 -21.99
CA LEU A 67 -9.57 -4.26 -22.30
C LEU A 67 -9.60 -4.52 -23.81
N VAL A 68 -10.40 -3.75 -24.56
CA VAL A 68 -10.48 -3.88 -26.03
C VAL A 68 -9.16 -3.51 -26.67
N LEU A 69 -8.61 -2.33 -26.36
CA LEU A 69 -7.31 -1.91 -26.90
C LEU A 69 -6.18 -2.86 -26.48
N GLY A 70 -6.20 -3.32 -25.22
CA GLY A 70 -5.24 -4.31 -24.75
C GLY A 70 -5.32 -5.63 -25.51
N GLY A 71 -6.53 -6.12 -25.78
CA GLY A 71 -6.74 -7.37 -26.51
C GLY A 71 -6.44 -7.27 -28.01
N THR A 72 -6.49 -6.07 -28.60
CA THR A 72 -6.22 -5.87 -30.03
C THR A 72 -4.81 -5.37 -30.35
N LEU A 73 -4.19 -4.59 -29.47
CA LEU A 73 -2.92 -3.91 -29.73
C LEU A 73 -1.71 -4.56 -29.05
N LEU A 74 -1.90 -5.36 -27.99
CA LEU A 74 -0.79 -6.10 -27.38
C LEU A 74 -0.50 -7.34 -28.21
N GLU A 75 0.76 -7.48 -28.62
CA GLU A 75 1.22 -8.52 -29.54
C GLU A 75 1.21 -9.93 -28.91
N ASP A 76 1.29 -10.02 -27.58
CA ASP A 76 1.47 -11.27 -26.84
C ASP A 76 0.43 -11.44 -25.74
N SER A 77 -0.07 -12.67 -25.57
CA SER A 77 -1.06 -13.03 -24.54
C SER A 77 -0.55 -12.81 -23.11
N SER A 78 0.76 -12.96 -22.88
CA SER A 78 1.42 -12.66 -21.61
C SER A 78 1.38 -11.16 -21.28
N LEU A 79 1.46 -10.28 -22.27
CA LEU A 79 1.33 -8.83 -22.08
C LEU A 79 -0.11 -8.47 -21.71
N PHE A 80 -1.09 -9.07 -22.37
CA PHE A 80 -2.50 -8.90 -22.01
C PHE A 80 -2.77 -9.42 -20.59
N LEU A 81 -2.20 -10.56 -20.21
CA LEU A 81 -2.30 -11.07 -18.86
C LEU A 81 -1.68 -10.11 -17.82
N ARG A 82 -0.53 -9.50 -18.12
CA ARG A 82 0.11 -8.46 -17.29
C ARG A 82 -0.77 -7.21 -17.16
N LEU A 83 -1.50 -6.83 -18.22
CA LEU A 83 -2.50 -5.76 -18.19
C LEU A 83 -3.62 -6.10 -17.20
N LEU A 84 -4.19 -7.31 -17.26
CA LEU A 84 -5.26 -7.75 -16.35
C LEU A 84 -4.80 -7.77 -14.88
N PHE A 85 -3.59 -8.26 -14.62
CA PHE A 85 -3.01 -8.22 -13.29
C PHE A 85 -2.77 -6.80 -12.80
N GLY A 86 -2.28 -5.91 -13.67
CA GLY A 86 -2.09 -4.52 -13.30
C GLY A 86 -3.41 -3.83 -12.95
N LEU A 87 -4.45 -4.00 -13.77
CA LEU A 87 -5.79 -3.45 -13.53
C LEU A 87 -6.36 -3.93 -12.20
N SER A 88 -6.29 -5.23 -11.93
CA SER A 88 -6.84 -5.82 -10.71
C SER A 88 -6.05 -5.41 -9.45
N LEU A 89 -4.71 -5.38 -9.51
CA LEU A 89 -3.87 -4.89 -8.42
C LEU A 89 -4.12 -3.41 -8.14
N GLY A 90 -4.13 -2.56 -9.17
CA GLY A 90 -4.41 -1.14 -9.04
C GLY A 90 -5.77 -0.86 -8.41
N PHE A 91 -6.79 -1.59 -8.88
CA PHE A 91 -8.14 -1.51 -8.34
C PHE A 91 -8.18 -1.91 -6.87
N ALA A 92 -7.64 -3.08 -6.52
CA ALA A 92 -7.61 -3.57 -5.15
C ALA A 92 -6.84 -2.61 -4.21
N LEU A 93 -5.65 -2.15 -4.61
CA LEU A 93 -4.84 -1.22 -3.82
C LEU A 93 -5.58 0.09 -3.52
N ALA A 94 -6.25 0.66 -4.53
CA ALA A 94 -7.04 1.88 -4.36
C ALA A 94 -8.28 1.66 -3.46
N LYS A 95 -9.01 0.56 -3.66
CA LYS A 95 -10.19 0.19 -2.85
C LYS A 95 -9.85 -0.10 -1.39
N GLY A 96 -8.74 -0.77 -1.16
CA GLY A 96 -8.23 -1.05 0.17
C GLY A 96 -7.51 0.13 0.80
N SER A 97 -7.16 1.18 0.06
CA SER A 97 -6.26 2.24 0.52
C SER A 97 -5.09 1.64 1.32
N ILE A 98 -4.55 0.54 0.82
CA ILE A 98 -3.44 -0.19 1.44
C ILE A 98 -2.20 0.03 0.60
N GLY A 99 -1.10 0.28 1.28
CA GLY A 99 0.19 0.49 0.64
C GLY A 99 1.27 0.27 1.67
N PHE A 100 2.35 -0.37 1.25
CA PHE A 100 3.45 -0.75 2.15
C PHE A 100 4.05 0.46 2.90
N ALA A 101 4.13 1.64 2.27
CA ALA A 101 4.58 2.86 2.95
C ALA A 101 3.67 3.28 4.11
N GLY A 102 2.37 3.04 3.96
CA GLY A 102 1.37 3.36 4.96
C GLY A 102 1.56 2.58 6.27
N SER A 103 2.13 1.37 6.24
CA SER A 103 2.30 0.56 7.46
C SER A 103 3.22 1.25 8.47
N VAL A 104 4.30 1.88 8.01
CA VAL A 104 5.24 2.62 8.85
C VAL A 104 4.78 4.04 9.10
N ASN A 105 4.29 4.73 8.05
CA ASN A 105 3.87 6.13 8.17
C ASN A 105 2.67 6.29 9.11
N ARG A 106 1.69 5.38 9.06
CA ARG A 106 0.53 5.42 9.98
C ARG A 106 0.94 5.07 11.41
N ALA A 107 1.81 4.08 11.58
CA ALA A 107 2.33 3.73 12.90
C ALA A 107 3.07 4.92 13.52
N TYR A 108 4.02 5.50 12.80
CA TYR A 108 4.85 6.58 13.33
C TYR A 108 4.08 7.91 13.49
N ARG A 109 3.33 8.35 12.47
CA ARG A 109 2.67 9.66 12.47
C ARG A 109 1.35 9.67 13.24
N ARG A 110 0.64 8.54 13.30
CA ARG A 110 -0.73 8.47 13.84
C ARG A 110 -0.92 7.42 14.94
N GLY A 111 0.06 6.57 15.19
CA GLY A 111 0.01 5.51 16.22
C GLY A 111 -0.74 4.25 15.80
N SER A 112 -1.38 4.20 14.62
CA SER A 112 -2.13 3.02 14.16
C SER A 112 -1.23 2.02 13.44
N THR A 113 -1.31 0.76 13.84
CA THR A 113 -0.56 -0.35 13.24
C THR A 113 -1.44 -1.33 12.48
N GLN A 114 -2.74 -1.03 12.31
CA GLN A 114 -3.71 -1.93 11.68
C GLN A 114 -3.27 -2.39 10.27
N LEU A 115 -2.69 -1.47 9.49
CA LEU A 115 -2.17 -1.79 8.16
C LEU A 115 -0.98 -2.74 8.22
N LEU A 116 -0.04 -2.55 9.15
CA LEU A 116 1.09 -3.46 9.33
C LEU A 116 0.60 -4.88 9.69
N GLN A 117 -0.38 -4.99 10.58
CA GLN A 117 -0.99 -6.27 10.94
C GLN A 117 -1.69 -6.94 9.74
N THR A 118 -2.36 -6.14 8.90
CA THR A 118 -3.02 -6.64 7.70
C THR A 118 -2.03 -7.12 6.65
N LEU A 119 -0.89 -6.45 6.49
CA LEU A 119 0.17 -6.91 5.58
C LEU A 119 0.76 -8.25 6.06
N MET A 120 0.93 -8.45 7.37
CA MET A 120 1.38 -9.75 7.89
C MET A 120 0.41 -10.89 7.56
N LEU A 121 -0.91 -10.63 7.67
CA LEU A 121 -1.93 -11.59 7.21
C LEU A 121 -1.79 -11.88 5.71
N MET A 122 -1.65 -10.83 4.89
CA MET A 122 -1.45 -10.98 3.44
C MET A 122 -0.26 -11.87 3.12
N PHE A 123 0.88 -11.65 3.80
CA PHE A 123 2.12 -12.39 3.58
C PHE A 123 1.98 -13.88 3.93
N VAL A 124 1.34 -14.18 5.06
CA VAL A 124 1.06 -15.56 5.47
C VAL A 124 0.15 -16.24 4.46
N VAL A 125 -0.96 -15.60 4.06
CA VAL A 125 -1.90 -16.20 3.11
C VAL A 125 -1.23 -16.46 1.76
N THR A 126 -0.42 -15.52 1.26
CA THR A 126 0.34 -15.76 0.02
C THR A 126 1.38 -16.87 0.14
N ALA A 127 2.07 -16.96 1.28
CA ALA A 127 3.03 -18.03 1.52
C ALA A 127 2.34 -19.41 1.57
N VAL A 128 1.14 -19.49 2.15
CA VAL A 128 0.32 -20.72 2.14
C VAL A 128 -0.09 -21.09 0.71
N ILE A 129 -0.57 -20.13 -0.07
CA ILE A 129 -0.96 -20.36 -1.48
C ILE A 129 0.24 -20.87 -2.27
N ASN A 130 1.39 -20.19 -2.18
CA ASN A 130 2.60 -20.60 -2.90
C ASN A 130 3.15 -21.94 -2.43
N ALA A 131 3.14 -22.22 -1.12
CA ALA A 131 3.52 -23.55 -0.61
C ALA A 131 2.65 -24.66 -1.23
N GLY A 132 1.34 -24.41 -1.38
CA GLY A 132 0.42 -25.33 -2.06
C GLY A 132 0.73 -25.50 -3.55
N LEU A 133 1.06 -24.41 -4.25
CA LEU A 133 1.47 -24.45 -5.67
C LEU A 133 2.78 -25.21 -5.87
N LEU A 134 3.74 -25.03 -4.95
CA LEU A 134 5.10 -25.54 -5.09
C LEU A 134 5.29 -26.99 -4.58
N LEU A 135 4.34 -27.52 -3.80
CA LEU A 135 4.45 -28.83 -3.17
C LEU A 135 4.67 -29.98 -4.16
N ASN A 136 4.00 -29.92 -5.32
CA ASN A 136 4.00 -30.97 -6.33
C ASN A 136 4.55 -30.51 -7.69
N SER A 137 5.22 -29.36 -7.72
CA SER A 137 5.81 -28.81 -8.95
C SER A 137 7.32 -28.77 -8.86
N ASP A 138 8.00 -28.85 -10.00
CA ASP A 138 9.43 -28.55 -10.05
C ASP A 138 9.67 -27.06 -9.74
N ILE A 139 10.50 -26.80 -8.74
CA ILE A 139 10.88 -25.45 -8.32
C ILE A 139 11.57 -24.70 -9.47
N ASN A 140 12.25 -25.41 -10.37
CA ASN A 140 12.94 -24.81 -11.52
C ASN A 140 11.98 -24.23 -12.58
N HIS A 141 10.69 -24.61 -12.53
CA HIS A 141 9.66 -24.02 -13.40
C HIS A 141 9.29 -22.59 -12.96
N TYR A 142 9.58 -22.22 -11.71
CA TYR A 142 9.24 -20.92 -11.15
C TYR A 142 10.50 -20.06 -10.94
N ASP A 143 10.44 -18.81 -11.37
CA ASP A 143 11.41 -17.79 -11.03
C ASP A 143 11.18 -17.31 -9.59
N LEU A 144 11.54 -18.16 -8.62
CA LEU A 144 11.40 -17.86 -7.19
C LEU A 144 12.43 -16.81 -6.76
N TRP A 145 11.93 -15.70 -6.22
CA TRP A 145 12.75 -14.59 -5.72
C TRP A 145 13.34 -14.87 -4.34
N VAL A 146 14.30 -15.79 -4.31
CA VAL A 146 15.15 -16.08 -3.15
C VAL A 146 16.39 -15.17 -3.20
N ASN A 147 16.24 -13.96 -2.67
CA ASN A 147 17.24 -12.91 -2.83
C ASN A 147 18.48 -13.09 -1.90
N PRO A 148 19.63 -12.52 -2.29
CA PRO A 148 20.82 -12.44 -1.44
C PRO A 148 20.61 -11.77 -0.10
N ILE A 149 21.20 -12.36 0.94
CA ILE A 149 21.27 -11.81 2.29
C ILE A 149 22.68 -11.22 2.45
N ASN A 150 22.78 -9.91 2.29
CA ASN A 150 24.06 -9.19 2.30
C ASN A 150 23.90 -7.74 2.74
N LEU A 151 25.02 -7.00 2.77
CA LEU A 151 25.02 -5.61 3.17
C LEU A 151 24.14 -4.73 2.27
N GLY A 152 24.05 -5.06 0.97
CA GLY A 152 23.14 -4.45 0.01
C GLY A 152 21.68 -4.55 0.44
N LEU A 153 21.22 -5.73 0.85
CA LEU A 153 19.86 -5.95 1.37
C LEU A 153 19.55 -5.05 2.57
N LEU A 154 20.51 -4.95 3.50
CA LEU A 154 20.37 -4.18 4.73
C LEU A 154 20.30 -2.68 4.45
N LEU A 155 21.30 -2.15 3.74
CA LEU A 155 21.36 -0.73 3.38
C LEU A 155 20.22 -0.34 2.45
N GLY A 156 19.89 -1.19 1.48
CA GLY A 156 18.77 -1.00 0.58
C GLY A 156 17.42 -0.99 1.29
N GLY A 157 17.24 -1.83 2.31
CA GLY A 157 16.07 -1.78 3.21
C GLY A 157 15.95 -0.44 3.93
N VAL A 158 17.03 0.04 4.54
CA VAL A 158 17.03 1.35 5.23
C VAL A 158 16.75 2.50 4.26
N MET A 159 17.44 2.53 3.12
CA MET A 159 17.27 3.58 2.11
C MET A 159 15.85 3.60 1.55
N PHE A 160 15.33 2.43 1.16
CA PHE A 160 13.97 2.32 0.63
C PHE A 160 12.92 2.70 1.67
N GLY A 161 13.08 2.20 2.91
CA GLY A 161 12.22 2.54 4.04
C GLY A 161 12.20 4.05 4.30
N ALA A 162 13.37 4.70 4.35
CA ALA A 162 13.46 6.14 4.53
C ALA A 162 12.79 6.88 3.38
N GLY A 163 13.11 6.52 2.14
CA GLY A 163 12.58 7.19 0.96
C GLY A 163 11.05 7.07 0.81
N MET A 164 10.47 5.91 1.14
CA MET A 164 9.01 5.75 1.12
C MET A 164 8.30 6.55 2.23
N SER A 165 8.99 6.85 3.34
CA SER A 165 8.48 7.76 4.36
C SER A 165 8.50 9.22 3.92
N LEU A 166 9.57 9.66 3.23
CA LEU A 166 9.67 11.03 2.73
C LEU A 166 8.64 11.32 1.62
N SER A 167 8.49 10.38 0.68
CA SER A 167 7.53 10.50 -0.43
C SER A 167 6.09 10.16 -0.04
N SER A 168 5.89 9.56 1.14
CA SER A 168 4.59 9.03 1.61
C SER A 168 3.95 7.98 0.68
N CYS A 169 4.70 7.41 -0.26
CA CYS A 169 4.26 6.37 -1.18
C CYS A 169 5.36 5.31 -1.40
N CYS A 170 4.97 4.11 -1.84
CA CYS A 170 5.92 3.06 -2.28
C CYS A 170 5.93 2.93 -3.82
N ALA A 171 6.64 1.95 -4.38
CA ALA A 171 6.77 1.79 -5.84
C ALA A 171 5.45 1.60 -6.59
N THR A 172 4.58 0.72 -6.09
CA THR A 172 3.23 0.56 -6.65
C THR A 172 2.30 1.67 -6.17
N GLY A 173 2.55 2.21 -4.99
CA GLY A 173 1.85 3.37 -4.45
C GLY A 173 2.01 4.62 -5.31
N VAL A 174 3.18 4.88 -5.90
CA VAL A 174 3.37 6.07 -6.76
C VAL A 174 2.50 5.99 -8.03
N MET A 175 2.24 4.78 -8.56
CA MET A 175 1.32 4.60 -9.68
C MET A 175 -0.14 4.85 -9.28
N VAL A 176 -0.53 4.45 -8.07
CA VAL A 176 -1.87 4.71 -7.51
C VAL A 176 -2.06 6.21 -7.22
N GLU A 177 -1.05 6.84 -6.61
CA GLU A 177 -1.09 8.25 -6.22
C GLU A 177 -1.03 9.20 -7.42
N LEU A 178 -0.56 8.74 -8.59
CA LEU A 178 -0.60 9.53 -9.83
C LEU A 178 -2.03 9.88 -10.26
N VAL A 179 -3.05 9.22 -9.70
CA VAL A 179 -4.47 9.54 -9.90
C VAL A 179 -4.95 10.66 -8.98
N SER A 180 -4.42 10.75 -7.77
CA SER A 180 -4.94 11.61 -6.68
C SER A 180 -4.05 12.80 -6.33
N ASP A 181 -2.74 12.69 -6.47
CA ASP A 181 -1.74 13.70 -6.12
C ASP A 181 -0.59 13.69 -7.15
N VAL A 182 -0.92 14.20 -8.34
CA VAL A 182 -0.03 14.19 -9.52
C VAL A 182 1.32 14.86 -9.24
N PRO A 183 1.39 16.08 -8.65
CA PRO A 183 2.68 16.75 -8.48
C PRO A 183 3.64 15.96 -7.58
N ARG A 184 3.16 15.45 -6.44
CA ARG A 184 3.97 14.59 -5.57
C ARG A 184 4.41 13.33 -6.30
N ALA A 185 3.47 12.62 -6.93
CA ALA A 185 3.73 11.34 -7.59
C ALA A 185 4.73 11.48 -8.75
N LEU A 186 4.61 12.51 -9.58
CA LEU A 186 5.54 12.76 -10.69
C LEU A 186 6.94 13.11 -10.20
N THR A 187 7.07 13.98 -9.19
CA THR A 187 8.38 14.28 -8.61
C THR A 187 9.01 13.02 -8.05
N THR A 188 8.30 12.25 -7.22
CA THR A 188 8.84 10.99 -6.70
C THR A 188 9.18 10.01 -7.81
N LEU A 189 8.35 9.84 -8.83
CA LEU A 189 8.57 8.89 -9.92
C LEU A 189 9.82 9.23 -10.74
N LEU A 190 10.01 10.51 -11.08
CA LEU A 190 11.20 10.97 -11.82
C LEU A 190 12.48 10.64 -11.06
N PHE A 191 12.55 11.03 -9.80
CA PHE A 191 13.74 10.82 -8.96
C PHE A 191 13.91 9.35 -8.54
N PHE A 192 12.82 8.59 -8.46
CA PHE A 192 12.89 7.13 -8.32
C PHE A 192 13.50 6.51 -9.56
N GLY A 193 13.02 6.84 -10.76
CA GLY A 193 13.64 6.39 -12.01
C GLY A 193 15.13 6.72 -12.08
N ALA A 194 15.51 7.96 -11.72
CA ALA A 194 16.90 8.38 -11.62
C ALA A 194 17.71 7.53 -10.63
N GLY A 195 17.19 7.29 -9.43
CA GLY A 195 17.85 6.46 -8.42
C GLY A 195 18.01 5.00 -8.85
N VAL A 196 17.03 4.43 -9.57
CA VAL A 196 17.15 3.08 -10.15
C VAL A 196 18.26 3.07 -11.20
N PHE A 197 18.27 4.06 -12.09
CA PHE A 197 19.26 4.19 -13.16
C PHE A 197 20.68 4.29 -12.61
N ILE A 198 20.91 5.20 -11.64
CA ILE A 198 22.20 5.40 -10.97
C ILE A 198 22.62 4.15 -10.18
N GLY A 199 21.66 3.39 -9.64
CA GLY A 199 21.96 2.19 -8.88
C GLY A 199 22.27 0.94 -9.72
N PHE A 200 21.99 0.93 -11.03
CA PHE A 200 22.29 -0.21 -11.90
C PHE A 200 23.77 -0.62 -11.91
N PRO A 201 24.74 0.29 -12.14
CA PRO A 201 26.15 -0.10 -12.10
C PRO A 201 26.56 -0.68 -10.76
N LEU A 202 26.11 -0.05 -9.66
CA LEU A 202 26.43 -0.52 -8.31
C LEU A 202 25.90 -1.94 -8.08
N GLN A 203 24.66 -2.20 -8.49
CA GLN A 203 24.06 -3.53 -8.39
C GLN A 203 24.80 -4.58 -9.24
N ALA A 204 25.40 -4.18 -10.36
CA ALA A 204 26.10 -5.10 -11.26
C ALA A 204 27.52 -5.42 -10.80
N THR A 205 28.24 -4.46 -10.20
CA THR A 205 29.68 -4.60 -9.98
C THR A 205 30.09 -4.77 -8.52
N GLN A 206 29.22 -4.44 -7.55
CA GLN A 206 29.62 -4.39 -6.14
C GLN A 206 29.32 -5.71 -5.42
N SER A 207 30.37 -6.38 -4.94
CA SER A 207 30.27 -7.67 -4.26
C SER A 207 29.42 -7.64 -2.99
N TRP A 208 29.38 -6.51 -2.28
CA TRP A 208 28.54 -6.35 -1.09
C TRP A 208 27.02 -6.24 -1.41
N ILE A 209 26.66 -6.09 -2.69
CA ILE A 209 25.26 -6.12 -3.20
C ILE A 209 24.93 -7.46 -3.87
N THR A 210 25.90 -8.10 -4.53
CA THR A 210 25.66 -9.33 -5.31
C THR A 210 25.90 -10.61 -4.52
N THR A 211 26.91 -10.62 -3.65
CA THR A 211 27.34 -11.84 -2.93
C THR A 211 26.48 -12.02 -1.69
N THR A 212 25.86 -13.20 -1.55
CA THR A 212 25.11 -13.55 -0.33
C THR A 212 26.03 -14.06 0.76
N ALA A 213 25.74 -13.73 2.02
CA ALA A 213 26.44 -14.29 3.18
C ALA A 213 25.94 -15.70 3.54
N PHE A 214 24.66 -15.99 3.23
CA PHE A 214 24.02 -17.26 3.54
C PHE A 214 23.21 -17.75 2.34
N SER A 215 23.26 -19.05 2.07
CA SER A 215 22.42 -19.70 1.07
C SER A 215 22.01 -21.10 1.51
N SER A 216 20.90 -21.59 0.97
CA SER A 216 20.44 -22.97 1.16
C SER A 216 20.73 -23.84 -0.06
N ALA A 217 20.56 -25.16 0.07
CA ALA A 217 20.99 -26.15 -0.92
C ALA A 217 20.40 -25.89 -2.33
N SER A 218 19.09 -25.63 -2.42
CA SER A 218 18.39 -25.41 -3.68
C SER A 218 18.73 -24.06 -4.34
N PHE A 219 19.30 -23.12 -3.57
CA PHE A 219 19.61 -21.75 -4.00
C PHE A 219 21.05 -21.34 -3.63
N THR A 220 22.00 -22.25 -3.84
CA THR A 220 23.41 -22.05 -3.52
C THR A 220 23.95 -20.77 -4.19
N GLY A 221 24.58 -19.89 -3.40
CA GLY A 221 25.10 -18.61 -3.87
C GLY A 221 24.05 -17.53 -4.15
N LYS A 222 22.75 -17.83 -3.99
CA LYS A 222 21.65 -16.86 -4.14
C LYS A 222 21.12 -16.40 -2.80
N GLY A 223 20.49 -17.28 -2.01
CA GLY A 223 19.86 -16.88 -0.76
C GLY A 223 19.31 -18.06 0.02
N VAL A 224 18.61 -17.77 1.13
CA VAL A 224 18.06 -18.82 2.01
C VAL A 224 16.60 -19.06 1.68
N TYR A 225 16.31 -20.27 1.20
CA TYR A 225 14.97 -20.81 0.98
C TYR A 225 14.53 -21.62 2.20
N LEU A 226 13.44 -21.21 2.85
CA LEU A 226 13.02 -21.79 4.13
C LEU A 226 12.71 -23.30 4.07
N PRO A 227 12.07 -23.85 3.01
CA PRO A 227 11.83 -25.29 2.93
C PRO A 227 13.10 -26.15 3.02
N ASP A 228 14.22 -25.68 2.46
CA ASP A 228 15.51 -26.40 2.53
C ASP A 228 16.00 -26.56 3.98
N LEU A 229 15.71 -25.59 4.86
CA LEU A 229 16.10 -25.64 6.28
C LEU A 229 15.30 -26.68 7.07
N PHE A 230 14.15 -27.09 6.53
CA PHE A 230 13.22 -28.01 7.14
C PHE A 230 12.93 -29.21 6.23
N SER A 231 13.89 -29.61 5.40
CA SER A 231 13.74 -30.74 4.47
C SER A 231 13.33 -32.06 5.16
N TRP A 232 13.66 -32.20 6.45
CA TRP A 232 13.24 -33.31 7.32
C TRP A 232 11.76 -33.26 7.73
N GLY A 233 11.08 -32.13 7.54
CA GLY A 233 9.71 -31.88 7.97
C GLY A 233 8.64 -32.33 6.97
N PRO A 234 7.36 -32.37 7.38
CA PRO A 234 6.26 -32.78 6.51
C PRO A 234 6.16 -31.92 5.24
N LEU A 235 5.63 -32.52 4.17
CA LEU A 235 5.41 -31.85 2.89
C LEU A 235 6.71 -31.25 2.33
N ASN A 236 7.82 -32.00 2.32
CA ASN A 236 9.14 -31.55 1.84
C ASN A 236 9.61 -30.23 2.49
N GLY A 237 9.32 -30.03 3.77
CA GLY A 237 9.66 -28.81 4.51
C GLY A 237 8.74 -27.60 4.28
N TYR A 238 7.80 -27.65 3.34
CA TYR A 238 6.87 -26.55 3.09
C TYR A 238 5.98 -26.24 4.30
N PHE A 239 5.51 -27.28 5.02
CA PHE A 239 4.70 -27.07 6.23
C PHE A 239 5.46 -26.27 7.29
N MET A 240 6.71 -26.64 7.55
CA MET A 240 7.55 -25.97 8.54
C MET A 240 7.96 -24.56 8.08
N ALA A 241 8.18 -24.35 6.79
CA ALA A 241 8.45 -23.02 6.23
C ALA A 241 7.24 -22.07 6.40
N VAL A 242 6.02 -22.56 6.18
CA VAL A 242 4.78 -21.82 6.44
C VAL A 242 4.61 -21.55 7.94
N LEU A 243 4.87 -22.53 8.81
CA LEU A 243 4.84 -22.34 10.26
C LEU A 243 5.84 -21.26 10.72
N MET A 244 7.06 -21.29 10.21
CA MET A 244 8.07 -20.25 10.46
C MET A 244 7.58 -18.88 9.98
N THR A 245 6.98 -18.81 8.81
CA THR A 245 6.37 -17.57 8.26
C THR A 245 5.27 -17.04 9.18
N MET A 246 4.41 -17.91 9.72
CA MET A 246 3.37 -17.55 10.70
C MET A 246 3.97 -17.05 12.02
N ILE A 247 5.04 -17.67 12.51
CA ILE A 247 5.74 -17.26 13.73
C ILE A 247 6.35 -15.86 13.55
N LEU A 248 7.09 -15.63 12.45
CA LEU A 248 7.70 -14.33 12.15
C LEU A 248 6.65 -13.24 11.98
N ALA A 249 5.56 -13.53 11.26
CA ALA A 249 4.40 -12.64 11.15
C ALA A 249 3.77 -12.35 12.51
N GLY A 250 3.62 -13.37 13.36
CA GLY A 250 3.08 -13.26 14.71
C GLY A 250 3.93 -12.35 15.61
N ILE A 251 5.25 -12.46 15.54
CA ILE A 251 6.19 -11.59 16.26
C ILE A 251 6.02 -10.13 15.81
N VAL A 252 5.93 -9.87 14.50
CA VAL A 252 5.70 -8.51 13.98
C VAL A 252 4.36 -7.95 14.45
N VAL A 253 3.28 -8.75 14.38
CA VAL A 253 1.95 -8.35 14.86
C VAL A 253 1.97 -8.07 16.37
N PHE A 254 2.64 -8.90 17.16
CA PHE A 254 2.78 -8.71 18.59
C PHE A 254 3.49 -7.38 18.92
N CYS A 255 4.65 -7.14 18.30
CA CYS A 255 5.40 -5.90 18.46
C CYS A 255 4.59 -4.68 18.01
N ALA A 256 3.85 -4.79 16.90
CA ALA A 256 2.98 -3.74 16.37
C ALA A 256 1.85 -3.38 17.36
N LYS A 257 1.14 -4.40 17.89
CA LYS A 257 0.08 -4.18 18.89
C LYS A 257 0.63 -3.60 20.20
N LYS A 258 1.80 -4.07 20.65
CA LYS A 258 2.48 -3.52 21.83
C LYS A 258 2.82 -2.04 21.63
N TYR A 259 3.34 -1.67 20.46
CA TYR A 259 3.61 -0.29 20.11
C TYR A 259 2.34 0.58 20.06
N GLU A 260 1.28 0.08 19.43
CA GLU A 260 -0.02 0.78 19.37
C GLU A 260 -0.61 1.01 20.77
N ASN A 261 -0.57 0.00 21.64
CA ASN A 261 -1.03 0.10 23.02
C ASN A 261 -0.20 1.11 23.83
N TYR A 262 1.13 1.12 23.65
CA TYR A 262 2.01 2.15 24.22
C TYR A 262 1.63 3.56 23.75
N ARG A 263 1.34 3.74 22.46
CA ARG A 263 0.90 5.04 21.92
C ARG A 263 -0.43 5.48 22.51
N ARG A 264 -1.39 4.56 22.72
CA ARG A 264 -2.68 4.82 23.36
C ARG A 264 -2.52 5.21 24.84
N ALA A 265 -1.74 4.44 25.59
CA ALA A 265 -1.47 4.69 27.01
C ALA A 265 -0.83 6.08 27.24
N ASN A 266 0.03 6.52 26.32
CA ASN A 266 0.68 7.83 26.40
C ASN A 266 -0.10 8.98 25.75
N GLY A 267 -1.38 8.77 25.37
CA GLY A 267 -2.21 9.82 24.75
C GLY A 267 -1.72 10.31 23.37
N SER A 268 -0.79 9.58 22.73
CA SER A 268 -0.15 9.97 21.47
C SER A 268 -0.75 9.26 20.24
N PHE A 269 -1.81 8.49 20.44
CA PHE A 269 -2.57 7.82 19.39
C PHE A 269 -3.58 8.80 18.78
N LEU A 270 -3.48 9.06 17.48
CA LEU A 270 -4.33 10.01 16.76
C LEU A 270 -5.36 9.33 15.85
N GLY A 271 -5.19 8.03 15.58
CA GLY A 271 -6.04 7.28 14.63
C GLY A 271 -5.87 7.71 13.17
N VAL A 272 -6.46 6.95 12.26
CA VAL A 272 -6.40 7.20 10.81
C VAL A 272 -7.82 7.29 10.27
N ASP A 273 -8.16 8.40 9.61
CA ASP A 273 -9.54 8.71 9.22
C ASP A 273 -10.18 7.62 8.35
N GLY A 274 -9.42 7.05 7.40
CA GLY A 274 -9.90 5.95 6.56
C GLY A 274 -10.17 4.65 7.34
N GLU A 275 -9.46 4.41 8.44
CA GLU A 275 -9.67 3.25 9.31
C GLU A 275 -10.89 3.47 10.22
N ILE A 276 -11.04 4.68 10.76
CA ILE A 276 -12.22 5.09 11.55
C ILE A 276 -13.49 5.05 10.70
N ALA A 277 -13.42 5.54 9.46
CA ALA A 277 -14.55 5.52 8.53
C ALA A 277 -15.03 4.09 8.22
N ARG A 278 -14.10 3.13 8.11
CA ARG A 278 -14.44 1.70 7.94
C ARG A 278 -15.12 1.12 9.16
N GLN A 279 -14.59 1.35 10.35
CA GLN A 279 -15.17 0.85 11.59
C GLN A 279 -16.62 1.32 11.76
N LYS A 280 -16.91 2.58 11.40
CA LYS A 280 -18.28 3.12 11.41
C LYS A 280 -19.21 2.45 10.38
N MET A 281 -18.68 1.99 9.24
CA MET A 281 -19.46 1.27 8.24
C MET A 281 -19.72 -0.19 8.66
N THR A 282 -18.71 -0.90 9.17
CA THR A 282 -18.87 -2.28 9.68
C THR A 282 -19.82 -2.34 10.88
N ALA A 283 -19.77 -1.35 11.77
CA ALA A 283 -20.65 -1.24 12.93
C ALA A 283 -22.13 -0.99 12.60
N ARG A 284 -22.46 -0.58 11.36
CA ARG A 284 -23.86 -0.38 10.94
C ARG A 284 -24.59 -1.67 10.59
N GLY A 285 -23.95 -2.83 10.70
CA GLY A 285 -24.55 -4.13 10.44
C GLY A 285 -24.75 -4.35 8.93
N THR A 286 -24.08 -5.35 8.37
CA THR A 286 -24.39 -5.82 7.01
C THR A 286 -24.77 -7.28 7.08
N GLU A 287 -25.90 -7.57 7.75
CA GLU A 287 -26.72 -8.71 7.37
C GLU A 287 -27.62 -8.26 6.22
N GLN A 288 -27.06 -8.25 5.01
CA GLN A 288 -27.86 -8.08 3.80
C GLN A 288 -27.44 -9.16 2.81
N GLY A 289 -28.44 -9.90 2.32
CA GLY A 289 -28.23 -10.96 1.34
C GLY A 289 -27.59 -10.42 0.06
N PHE A 290 -26.59 -11.12 -0.47
CA PHE A 290 -25.96 -10.78 -1.73
C PHE A 290 -26.97 -10.90 -2.87
N THR A 291 -27.18 -9.80 -3.61
CA THR A 291 -28.02 -9.75 -4.79
C THR A 291 -27.22 -9.14 -5.93
N LEU A 292 -26.93 -9.94 -6.96
CA LEU A 292 -25.84 -9.67 -7.94
C LEU A 292 -25.95 -8.33 -8.69
N LEU A 293 -27.16 -7.77 -8.83
CA LEU A 293 -27.44 -6.51 -9.53
C LEU A 293 -28.23 -5.50 -8.66
N SER A 294 -27.93 -5.42 -7.36
CA SER A 294 -28.52 -4.40 -6.49
C SER A 294 -27.63 -3.17 -6.28
N ILE A 295 -28.26 -2.07 -5.90
CA ILE A 295 -27.58 -0.83 -5.48
C ILE A 295 -26.66 -1.10 -4.28
N ASP A 296 -27.05 -2.03 -3.39
CA ASP A 296 -26.28 -2.37 -2.21
C ASP A 296 -25.02 -3.17 -2.57
N SER A 297 -25.11 -4.12 -3.52
CA SER A 297 -23.92 -4.80 -4.07
C SER A 297 -22.98 -3.84 -4.79
N TYR A 298 -23.51 -2.87 -5.55
CA TYR A 298 -22.69 -1.79 -6.11
C TYR A 298 -21.98 -1.01 -5.00
N ARG A 299 -22.70 -0.59 -3.96
CA ARG A 299 -22.13 0.19 -2.85
C ARG A 299 -21.04 -0.58 -2.14
N GLN A 300 -21.26 -1.86 -1.83
CA GLN A 300 -20.30 -2.69 -1.12
C GLN A 300 -19.02 -2.93 -1.94
N TRP A 301 -19.16 -3.35 -3.20
CA TRP A 301 -18.02 -3.78 -4.00
C TRP A 301 -17.38 -2.65 -4.80
N LEU A 302 -18.14 -1.70 -5.33
CA LEU A 302 -17.66 -0.65 -6.24
C LEU A 302 -17.67 0.75 -5.60
N GLY A 303 -18.70 1.12 -4.84
CA GLY A 303 -18.87 2.45 -4.27
C GLY A 303 -18.05 2.76 -3.01
N ASN A 304 -17.85 1.79 -2.11
CA ASN A 304 -17.23 2.00 -0.79
C ASN A 304 -15.80 1.46 -0.71
N LEU A 305 -14.99 1.96 0.24
CA LEU A 305 -13.69 1.36 0.52
C LEU A 305 -13.88 -0.09 1.02
N TRP A 306 -13.02 -0.99 0.56
CA TRP A 306 -13.00 -2.36 1.08
C TRP A 306 -12.39 -2.38 2.48
N GLU A 307 -12.72 -3.41 3.25
CA GLU A 307 -11.95 -3.75 4.44
C GLU A 307 -10.50 -4.09 4.03
N MET A 308 -9.55 -3.75 4.90
CA MET A 308 -8.14 -4.00 4.61
C MET A 308 -7.87 -5.50 4.46
N LYS A 309 -8.54 -6.34 5.26
CA LYS A 309 -8.44 -7.80 5.18
C LYS A 309 -8.96 -8.35 3.85
N THR A 310 -10.15 -7.91 3.41
CA THR A 310 -10.69 -8.28 2.09
C THR A 310 -9.71 -7.93 0.98
N THR A 311 -9.12 -6.73 1.05
CA THR A 311 -8.13 -6.31 0.05
C THR A 311 -6.88 -7.19 0.09
N ALA A 312 -6.35 -7.50 1.28
CA ALA A 312 -5.21 -8.40 1.43
C ALA A 312 -5.49 -9.79 0.83
N LEU A 313 -6.68 -10.35 1.07
CA LEU A 313 -7.08 -11.64 0.51
C LEU A 313 -7.20 -11.60 -1.03
N VAL A 314 -7.79 -10.53 -1.57
CA VAL A 314 -7.89 -10.34 -3.04
C VAL A 314 -6.51 -10.21 -3.67
N ILE A 315 -5.60 -9.42 -3.09
CA ILE A 315 -4.22 -9.31 -3.59
C ILE A 315 -3.48 -10.65 -3.48
N ALA A 316 -3.69 -11.40 -2.38
CA ALA A 316 -3.08 -12.71 -2.23
C ALA A 316 -3.53 -13.70 -3.31
N LEU A 317 -4.83 -13.69 -3.64
CA LEU A 317 -5.38 -14.50 -4.73
C LEU A 317 -4.82 -14.07 -6.09
N ILE A 318 -4.80 -12.76 -6.38
CA ILE A 318 -4.22 -12.22 -7.62
C ILE A 318 -2.77 -12.67 -7.77
N PHE A 319 -1.99 -12.59 -6.69
CA PHE A 319 -0.59 -13.02 -6.69
C PHE A 319 -0.43 -14.53 -6.91
N GLY A 320 -1.26 -15.37 -6.29
CA GLY A 320 -1.24 -16.82 -6.52
C GLY A 320 -1.54 -17.18 -7.99
N VAL A 321 -2.54 -16.53 -8.59
CA VAL A 321 -2.86 -16.70 -10.02
C VAL A 321 -1.71 -16.19 -10.90
N MET A 322 -1.06 -15.09 -10.52
CA MET A 322 0.13 -14.57 -11.22
C MET A 322 1.29 -15.54 -11.18
N MET A 323 1.60 -16.13 -10.02
CA MET A 323 2.64 -17.15 -9.90
C MET A 323 2.32 -18.37 -10.76
N MET A 324 1.10 -18.90 -10.68
CA MET A 324 0.66 -20.06 -11.46
C MET A 324 0.75 -19.83 -12.97
N SER A 325 0.43 -18.62 -13.44
CA SER A 325 0.33 -18.33 -14.89
C SER A 325 1.62 -17.78 -15.50
N THR A 326 2.47 -17.12 -14.73
CA THR A 326 3.69 -16.47 -15.25
C THR A 326 4.99 -17.10 -14.75
N GLY A 327 4.91 -17.99 -13.76
CA GLY A 327 6.07 -18.57 -13.10
C GLY A 327 6.86 -17.57 -12.24
N ALA A 328 6.49 -16.30 -12.22
CA ALA A 328 7.30 -15.22 -11.64
C ALA A 328 6.47 -14.31 -10.71
N GLY A 329 7.17 -13.64 -9.80
CA GLY A 329 6.56 -12.78 -8.80
C GLY A 329 6.18 -11.38 -9.26
N TRP A 330 5.77 -10.55 -8.30
CA TRP A 330 5.31 -9.18 -8.54
C TRP A 330 6.46 -8.18 -8.48
N GLY A 331 6.88 -7.68 -9.65
CA GLY A 331 7.86 -6.61 -9.81
C GLY A 331 7.22 -5.26 -10.14
N ALA A 332 7.94 -4.16 -9.83
CA ALA A 332 7.48 -2.80 -10.17
C ALA A 332 8.61 -1.81 -10.49
N SER A 333 9.76 -1.88 -9.82
CA SER A 333 10.72 -0.77 -9.80
C SER A 333 11.69 -0.69 -10.98
N THR A 334 12.12 -1.83 -11.55
CA THR A 334 13.07 -1.84 -12.69
C THR A 334 12.59 -1.01 -13.89
N PRO A 335 11.31 -1.07 -14.32
CA PRO A 335 10.77 -0.19 -15.35
C PRO A 335 11.03 1.29 -15.14
N PHE A 336 11.03 1.80 -13.91
CA PHE A 336 11.20 3.22 -13.65
C PHE A 336 12.60 3.70 -14.07
N GLY A 337 13.63 2.87 -13.88
CA GLY A 337 14.98 3.16 -14.38
C GLY A 337 15.07 3.09 -15.91
N ILE A 338 14.33 2.17 -16.54
CA ILE A 338 14.22 2.09 -18.01
C ILE A 338 13.53 3.33 -18.57
N TRP A 339 12.47 3.81 -17.93
CA TRP A 339 11.75 5.02 -18.34
C TRP A 339 12.64 6.26 -18.20
N PHE A 340 13.42 6.35 -17.12
CA PHE A 340 14.40 7.41 -16.95
C PHE A 340 15.49 7.36 -18.04
N ALA A 341 16.04 6.19 -18.33
CA ALA A 341 17.00 5.99 -19.41
C ALA A 341 16.45 6.41 -20.78
N LYS A 342 15.21 6.02 -21.11
CA LYS A 342 14.53 6.46 -22.34
C LYS A 342 14.34 7.98 -22.38
N GLY A 343 14.11 8.61 -21.21
CA GLY A 343 14.13 10.07 -21.08
C GLY A 343 15.49 10.65 -21.47
N LEU A 344 16.59 10.10 -20.97
CA LEU A 344 17.95 10.51 -21.35
C LEU A 344 18.22 10.33 -22.86
N MET A 345 17.75 9.22 -23.44
CA MET A 345 17.85 8.98 -24.89
C MET A 345 17.12 10.05 -25.70
N ALA A 346 15.96 10.52 -25.22
CA ALA A 346 15.24 11.62 -25.86
C ALA A 346 16.00 12.96 -25.80
N PHE A 347 16.96 13.10 -24.87
CA PHE A 347 17.88 14.24 -24.78
C PHE A 347 19.22 13.99 -25.50
N GLY A 348 19.33 12.93 -26.30
CA GLY A 348 20.48 12.66 -27.16
C GLY A 348 21.57 11.76 -26.57
N VAL A 349 21.37 11.17 -25.38
CA VAL A 349 22.31 10.18 -24.83
C VAL A 349 22.18 8.87 -25.62
N SER A 350 23.31 8.32 -26.10
CA SER A 350 23.29 7.08 -26.89
C SER A 350 22.88 5.87 -26.05
N VAL A 351 22.29 4.86 -26.69
CA VAL A 351 21.92 3.62 -26.00
C VAL A 351 23.15 2.84 -25.53
N ASP A 352 24.26 2.95 -26.26
CA ASP A 352 25.51 2.26 -25.92
C ASP A 352 26.15 2.88 -24.67
N ASP A 353 26.15 4.21 -24.55
CA ASP A 353 26.62 4.89 -23.33
C ASP A 353 25.78 4.49 -22.11
N ILE A 354 24.46 4.39 -22.29
CA ILE A 354 23.56 3.93 -21.24
C ILE A 354 23.84 2.47 -20.87
N ALA A 355 24.00 1.58 -21.85
CA ALA A 355 24.28 0.17 -21.62
C ALA A 355 25.63 -0.03 -20.90
N ASN A 356 26.65 0.72 -21.33
CA ASN A 356 27.98 0.73 -20.72
C ASN A 356 27.94 1.23 -19.28
N PHE A 357 27.28 2.36 -19.02
CA PHE A 357 27.14 2.91 -17.67
C PHE A 357 26.36 1.97 -16.75
N THR A 358 25.29 1.36 -17.23
CA THR A 358 24.40 0.54 -16.39
C THR A 358 24.85 -0.91 -16.25
N HIS A 359 25.80 -1.36 -17.07
CA HIS A 359 26.13 -2.79 -17.23
C HIS A 359 24.90 -3.65 -17.53
N ARG A 360 23.98 -3.13 -18.36
CA ARG A 360 22.76 -3.81 -18.80
C ARG A 360 22.71 -3.89 -20.32
N PRO A 361 22.08 -4.94 -20.88
CA PRO A 361 21.99 -5.08 -22.33
C PRO A 361 21.20 -3.92 -22.95
N THR A 362 21.63 -3.44 -24.12
CA THR A 362 20.96 -2.37 -24.89
C THR A 362 19.48 -2.68 -25.12
N ALA A 363 19.14 -3.95 -25.35
CA ALA A 363 17.77 -4.45 -25.49
C ALA A 363 16.83 -4.03 -24.35
N MET A 364 17.34 -3.92 -23.11
CA MET A 364 16.56 -3.46 -21.95
C MET A 364 16.02 -2.04 -22.14
N PHE A 365 16.76 -1.17 -22.86
CA PHE A 365 16.42 0.23 -23.06
C PHE A 365 15.75 0.50 -24.41
N THR A 366 15.99 -0.33 -25.42
CA THR A 366 15.35 -0.20 -26.74
C THR A 366 13.96 -0.83 -26.80
N THR A 367 13.64 -1.83 -25.97
CA THR A 367 12.32 -2.48 -25.96
C THR A 367 11.18 -1.45 -25.84
N PRO A 368 10.18 -1.44 -26.74
CA PRO A 368 9.05 -0.51 -26.67
C PRO A 368 8.25 -0.64 -25.37
N PHE A 369 7.60 0.45 -24.93
CA PHE A 369 6.91 0.51 -23.64
C PHE A 369 5.84 -0.57 -23.47
N PHE A 370 4.99 -0.76 -24.49
CA PHE A 370 3.89 -1.74 -24.47
C PHE A 370 4.34 -3.17 -24.80
N SER A 371 5.59 -3.37 -25.22
CA SER A 371 6.20 -4.70 -25.39
C SER A 371 6.90 -5.18 -24.11
N HIS A 372 6.99 -4.33 -23.07
CA HIS A 372 7.62 -4.68 -21.79
C HIS A 372 6.57 -5.03 -20.73
N GLY A 373 6.47 -6.31 -20.35
CA GLY A 373 5.39 -6.82 -19.51
C GLY A 373 5.18 -6.11 -18.16
N ILE A 374 6.26 -5.77 -17.45
CA ILE A 374 6.13 -5.04 -16.17
C ILE A 374 5.75 -3.56 -16.40
N SER A 375 6.12 -2.98 -17.55
CA SER A 375 5.70 -1.60 -17.89
C SER A 375 4.22 -1.55 -18.20
N VAL A 376 3.70 -2.52 -18.96
CA VAL A 376 2.26 -2.72 -19.17
C VAL A 376 1.55 -2.92 -17.84
N GLN A 377 2.07 -3.77 -16.96
CA GLN A 377 1.50 -3.99 -15.62
C GLN A 377 1.47 -2.71 -14.77
N ASN A 378 2.56 -1.93 -14.72
CA ASN A 378 2.61 -0.69 -13.95
C ASN A 378 1.63 0.37 -14.49
N PHE A 379 1.54 0.51 -15.81
CA PHE A 379 0.56 1.39 -16.45
C PHE A 379 -0.87 0.95 -16.11
N ALA A 380 -1.14 -0.35 -16.17
CA ALA A 380 -2.44 -0.90 -15.80
C ALA A 380 -2.75 -0.76 -14.29
N ILE A 381 -1.76 -0.76 -13.39
CA ILE A 381 -1.96 -0.42 -11.96
C ILE A 381 -2.51 0.99 -11.81
N MET A 382 -1.95 1.97 -12.53
CA MET A 382 -2.45 3.34 -12.53
C MET A 382 -3.90 3.40 -13.06
N LEU A 383 -4.19 2.73 -14.18
CA LEU A 383 -5.54 2.68 -14.74
C LEU A 383 -6.55 1.99 -13.81
N GLY A 384 -6.17 0.88 -13.19
CA GLY A 384 -7.00 0.17 -12.21
C GLY A 384 -7.32 1.02 -11.00
N ALA A 385 -6.34 1.79 -10.51
CA ALA A 385 -6.54 2.77 -9.44
C ALA A 385 -7.51 3.89 -9.86
N LEU A 386 -7.37 4.42 -11.09
CA LEU A 386 -8.28 5.41 -11.64
C LEU A 386 -9.72 4.88 -11.70
N VAL A 387 -9.90 3.67 -12.24
CA VAL A 387 -11.20 2.99 -12.31
C VAL A 387 -11.82 2.85 -10.92
N ALA A 388 -11.05 2.40 -9.92
CA ALA A 388 -11.52 2.29 -8.54
C ALA A 388 -11.97 3.64 -7.95
N VAL A 389 -11.18 4.70 -8.13
CA VAL A 389 -11.50 6.04 -7.60
C VAL A 389 -12.74 6.63 -8.27
N LEU A 390 -12.92 6.41 -9.57
CA LEU A 390 -14.11 6.80 -10.32
C LEU A 390 -15.38 6.07 -9.84
N PHE A 391 -15.31 4.75 -9.62
CA PHE A 391 -16.44 3.99 -9.06
C PHE A 391 -16.82 4.45 -7.64
N MET A 392 -15.84 4.89 -6.85
CA MET A 392 -16.10 5.50 -5.54
C MET A 392 -16.71 6.90 -5.64
N GLY A 393 -16.75 7.51 -6.84
CA GLY A 393 -17.26 8.88 -7.04
C GLY A 393 -16.37 9.97 -6.45
N LYS A 394 -15.09 9.64 -6.16
CA LYS A 394 -14.14 10.50 -5.44
C LYS A 394 -13.10 11.13 -6.36
N PHE A 395 -13.18 10.87 -7.67
CA PHE A 395 -12.20 11.41 -8.60
C PHE A 395 -12.39 12.93 -8.73
N ALA A 396 -11.29 13.66 -8.57
CA ALA A 396 -11.20 15.07 -8.87
C ALA A 396 -9.82 15.32 -9.49
N PHE A 397 -9.80 15.63 -10.79
CA PHE A 397 -8.55 15.99 -11.43
C PHE A 397 -8.12 17.38 -10.94
N SER A 398 -6.97 17.46 -10.27
CA SER A 398 -6.45 18.71 -9.74
C SER A 398 -4.93 18.74 -9.87
N PHE A 399 -4.44 19.40 -10.92
CA PHE A 399 -3.02 19.74 -11.08
C PHE A 399 -2.66 21.00 -10.27
N LYS A 400 -3.12 21.06 -9.01
CA LYS A 400 -2.80 22.19 -8.13
C LYS A 400 -1.47 21.92 -7.45
N LEU A 401 -0.51 22.82 -7.66
CA LEU A 401 0.79 22.82 -6.97
C LEU A 401 0.57 23.23 -5.50
N ASN A 402 0.07 22.28 -4.70
CA ASN A 402 -0.25 22.49 -3.29
C ASN A 402 0.93 22.17 -2.36
N HIS A 403 2.14 22.04 -2.92
CA HIS A 403 3.33 21.63 -2.17
C HIS A 403 4.38 22.73 -2.11
N SER A 404 4.99 22.88 -0.93
CA SER A 404 6.10 23.80 -0.76
C SER A 404 7.38 23.28 -1.43
N PRO A 405 8.35 24.15 -1.77
CA PRO A 405 9.65 23.72 -2.28
C PRO A 405 10.36 22.70 -1.38
N LYS A 406 10.22 22.84 -0.05
CA LYS A 406 10.73 21.87 0.93
C LYS A 406 10.09 20.48 0.73
N GLN A 407 8.79 20.42 0.48
CA GLN A 407 8.09 19.16 0.24
C GLN A 407 8.54 18.51 -1.08
N PHE A 408 8.69 19.29 -2.15
CA PHE A 408 9.24 18.78 -3.41
C PHE A 408 10.67 18.22 -3.24
N ALA A 409 11.52 18.90 -2.46
CA ALA A 409 12.85 18.38 -2.13
C ALA A 409 12.80 17.05 -1.36
N LEU A 410 11.87 16.91 -0.41
CA LEU A 410 11.64 15.65 0.30
C LEU A 410 11.13 14.54 -0.63
N PHE A 411 10.24 14.84 -1.58
CA PHE A 411 9.74 13.89 -2.56
C PHE A 411 10.84 13.43 -3.54
N ALA A 412 11.70 14.36 -3.97
CA ALA A 412 12.85 14.09 -4.82
C ALA A 412 13.89 13.22 -4.10
N LEU A 413 14.29 13.60 -2.89
CA LEU A 413 15.20 12.81 -2.05
C LEU A 413 14.59 11.43 -1.77
N GLY A 414 13.30 11.38 -1.46
CA GLY A 414 12.59 10.13 -1.22
C GLY A 414 12.58 9.21 -2.43
N GLY A 415 12.34 9.76 -3.63
CA GLY A 415 12.46 9.05 -4.90
C GLY A 415 13.86 8.48 -5.12
N LEU A 416 14.91 9.29 -5.00
CA LEU A 416 16.30 8.85 -5.18
C LEU A 416 16.68 7.72 -4.21
N LEU A 417 16.35 7.87 -2.92
CA LEU A 417 16.62 6.86 -1.90
C LEU A 417 15.86 5.56 -2.16
N MET A 418 14.59 5.65 -2.59
CA MET A 418 13.84 4.48 -3.02
C MET A 418 14.52 3.80 -4.22
N GLY A 419 14.90 4.56 -5.25
CA GLY A 419 15.56 4.05 -6.45
C GLY A 419 16.83 3.26 -6.16
N LEU A 420 17.79 3.91 -5.51
CA LEU A 420 19.04 3.30 -5.09
C LEU A 420 18.79 2.11 -4.16
N GLY A 421 17.88 2.26 -3.19
CA GLY A 421 17.51 1.21 -2.26
C GLY A 421 17.01 -0.05 -2.96
N THR A 422 16.26 0.08 -4.07
CA THR A 422 15.82 -1.10 -4.84
C THR A 422 16.96 -1.85 -5.52
N ARG A 423 18.01 -1.14 -5.93
CA ARG A 423 19.16 -1.76 -6.60
C ARG A 423 20.06 -2.45 -5.59
N PHE A 424 20.19 -1.90 -4.38
CA PHE A 424 20.95 -2.52 -3.30
C PHE A 424 20.24 -3.75 -2.72
N ALA A 425 18.91 -3.69 -2.57
CA ALA A 425 18.12 -4.79 -2.02
C ALA A 425 17.59 -5.78 -3.06
N ASN A 426 17.95 -5.62 -4.34
CA ASN A 426 17.42 -6.40 -5.46
C ASN A 426 15.87 -6.38 -5.56
N GLY A 427 15.23 -5.33 -5.05
CA GLY A 427 13.77 -5.19 -5.11
C GLY A 427 13.24 -4.00 -4.31
N CYS A 428 12.00 -3.62 -4.60
CA CYS A 428 11.21 -2.69 -3.77
C CYS A 428 10.32 -3.48 -2.79
N ASN A 429 9.34 -2.86 -2.13
CA ASN A 429 8.41 -3.58 -1.25
C ASN A 429 7.70 -4.78 -1.88
N VAL A 430 7.40 -4.76 -3.18
CA VAL A 430 6.79 -5.95 -3.81
C VAL A 430 7.83 -7.03 -4.14
N GLY A 431 9.09 -6.65 -4.38
CA GLY A 431 10.13 -7.58 -4.85
C GLY A 431 11.25 -7.97 -3.89
N ALA A 432 11.48 -7.19 -2.84
CA ALA A 432 12.43 -7.48 -1.76
C ALA A 432 11.72 -7.83 -0.44
N LEU A 433 10.41 -7.57 -0.32
CA LEU A 433 9.62 -7.89 0.87
C LEU A 433 8.52 -8.91 0.56
N PHE A 434 7.48 -8.50 -0.18
CA PHE A 434 6.27 -9.32 -0.38
C PHE A 434 6.55 -10.61 -1.14
N THR A 435 7.09 -10.50 -2.37
CA THR A 435 7.36 -11.68 -3.21
C THR A 435 8.36 -12.63 -2.56
N PRO A 436 9.49 -12.19 -1.97
CA PRO A 436 10.38 -13.11 -1.28
C PRO A 436 9.72 -13.83 -0.10
N ILE A 437 8.92 -13.15 0.73
CA ILE A 437 8.20 -13.84 1.83
C ILE A 437 7.17 -14.83 1.27
N ALA A 438 6.44 -14.45 0.22
CA ALA A 438 5.49 -15.36 -0.44
C ALA A 438 6.19 -16.57 -1.08
N ASN A 439 7.41 -16.39 -1.59
CA ASN A 439 8.28 -17.45 -2.10
C ASN A 439 9.10 -18.12 -1.01
N LEU A 440 8.72 -17.98 0.27
CA LEU A 440 9.36 -18.63 1.41
C LEU A 440 10.87 -18.34 1.54
N SER A 441 11.31 -17.16 1.12
CA SER A 441 12.68 -16.67 1.30
C SER A 441 12.83 -15.92 2.62
N LEU A 442 13.92 -16.23 3.34
CA LEU A 442 14.27 -15.53 4.58
C LEU A 442 14.66 -14.05 4.34
N SER A 443 15.18 -13.74 3.16
CA SER A 443 15.64 -12.38 2.80
C SER A 443 14.56 -11.32 2.99
N GLY A 444 13.29 -11.63 2.68
CA GLY A 444 12.19 -10.68 2.82
C GLY A 444 11.91 -10.29 4.27
N TRP A 445 12.09 -11.21 5.22
CA TRP A 445 11.96 -10.92 6.65
C TRP A 445 13.10 -10.03 7.16
N ILE A 446 14.32 -10.28 6.70
CA ILE A 446 15.47 -9.43 7.03
C ILE A 446 15.25 -8.03 6.46
N TYR A 447 14.86 -7.93 5.18
CA TYR A 447 14.54 -6.66 4.55
C TYR A 447 13.44 -5.90 5.29
N LEU A 448 12.40 -6.57 5.80
CA LEU A 448 11.34 -5.94 6.61
C LEU A 448 11.91 -5.19 7.81
N ILE A 449 12.85 -5.78 8.54
CA ILE A 449 13.45 -5.16 9.74
C ILE A 449 14.11 -3.84 9.37
N PHE A 450 14.98 -3.86 8.36
CA PHE A 450 15.73 -2.67 7.94
C PHE A 450 14.83 -1.64 7.23
N LEU A 451 13.79 -2.09 6.54
CA LEU A 451 12.76 -1.22 5.99
C LEU A 451 11.99 -0.47 7.09
N LEU A 452 11.61 -1.14 8.18
CA LEU A 452 10.95 -0.49 9.31
C LEU A 452 11.87 0.55 9.96
N VAL A 453 13.15 0.21 10.17
CA VAL A 453 14.17 1.13 10.70
C VAL A 453 14.32 2.35 9.80
N GLY A 454 14.53 2.15 8.50
CA GLY A 454 14.59 3.22 7.51
C GLY A 454 13.35 4.09 7.53
N GLY A 455 12.17 3.48 7.59
CA GLY A 455 10.90 4.20 7.61
C GLY A 455 10.74 5.09 8.85
N VAL A 456 11.21 4.64 10.02
CA VAL A 456 11.27 5.47 11.25
C VAL A 456 12.23 6.65 11.06
N ILE A 457 13.43 6.40 10.54
CA ILE A 457 14.44 7.45 10.27
C ILE A 457 13.88 8.50 9.30
N GLY A 458 13.29 8.05 8.19
CA GLY A 458 12.70 8.95 7.19
C GLY A 458 11.55 9.78 7.77
N ASN A 459 10.68 9.21 8.60
CA ASN A 459 9.61 9.98 9.24
C ASN A 459 10.16 11.02 10.23
N ARG A 460 11.19 10.67 11.01
CA ARG A 460 11.85 11.60 11.92
C ARG A 460 12.47 12.77 11.15
N PHE A 461 13.17 12.48 10.05
CA PHE A 461 13.76 13.49 9.18
C PHE A 461 12.70 14.40 8.54
N HIS A 462 11.65 13.81 7.97
CA HIS A 462 10.53 14.58 7.40
C HIS A 462 9.93 15.54 8.44
N GLN A 463 9.70 15.09 9.67
CA GLN A 463 9.18 15.96 10.73
C GLN A 463 10.15 17.09 11.10
N ALA A 464 11.46 16.84 11.08
CA ALA A 464 12.45 17.88 11.38
C ALA A 464 12.54 18.95 10.28
N VAL A 465 12.32 18.60 9.02
CA VAL A 465 12.40 19.54 7.88
C VAL A 465 11.11 20.36 7.68
N VAL A 466 9.96 19.77 8.01
CA VAL A 466 8.64 20.40 7.81
C VAL A 466 8.23 21.28 9.00
N LYS A 467 8.78 21.05 10.20
CA LYS A 467 8.77 22.05 11.28
C LYS A 467 9.49 23.31 10.82
#